data_AF-A0A5E4J5T3-F1
#
_entry.id   AF-A0A5E4J5T3-F1
#
_cell.length_a   1.000
_cell.length_b   1.000
_cell.length_c   1.000
_cell.angle_alpha   90.00
_cell.angle_beta   90.00
_cell.angle_gamma   90.00
#
_symmetry.space_group_name_H-M   'P 1'
#
loop_
_entity.id
_entity.type
_entity.pdbx_description
1 polymer ?
#
loop_
_entity_poly.entity_id
_entity_poly.type
_entity_poly.pdbx_seq_one_letter_code
_entity_poly.pdbx_strand_id
1 'polypeptide(L)'
;MGASGTSGLAEIVQNPGQKRPTGVHVNARDPRDLAWGINNALADLERSQEWGQNARARILEFFTWPCAAQRTLEIYREVADNDGAEEECRS
;
A
#
# COMPACT_ATOMS: atom_id res chain seq x y z
N MET A 1 1.48 11.79 -7.10
CA MET A 1 0.79 10.76 -7.90
C MET A 1 1.69 10.31 -9.04
N GLY A 2 2.33 9.12 -8.90
CA GLY A 2 2.81 8.38 -10.06
C GLY A 2 1.63 8.11 -11.00
N ALA A 3 1.91 8.02 -12.31
CA ALA A 3 0.98 7.82 -13.43
C ALA A 3 -0.50 7.64 -13.02
N SER A 4 -1.34 8.61 -13.43
CA SER A 4 -2.80 8.56 -13.28
C SER A 4 -3.34 7.14 -13.51
N GLY A 5 -3.76 6.48 -12.43
CA GLY A 5 -4.47 5.20 -12.48
C GLY A 5 -3.66 3.95 -12.14
N THR A 6 -2.35 4.01 -11.85
CA THR A 6 -1.54 2.79 -11.59
C THR A 6 -0.61 2.87 -10.38
N SER A 7 -0.80 3.85 -9.48
CA SER A 7 0.18 4.08 -8.41
C SER A 7 0.00 3.12 -7.22
N GLY A 8 0.74 2.00 -7.23
CA GLY A 8 0.89 1.14 -6.05
C GLY A 8 1.49 1.85 -4.82
N LEU A 9 2.10 3.03 -5.00
CA LEU A 9 2.57 3.87 -3.90
C LEU A 9 1.41 4.40 -3.03
N ALA A 10 0.24 4.64 -3.63
CA ALA A 10 -0.90 5.19 -2.91
C ALA A 10 -1.48 4.21 -1.87
N GLU A 11 -1.30 2.91 -2.09
CA GLU A 11 -1.72 1.85 -1.16
C GLU A 11 -0.72 1.65 -0.01
N ILE A 12 0.51 2.12 -0.21
CA ILE A 12 1.62 1.95 0.73
C ILE A 12 1.68 3.12 1.73
N VAL A 13 1.40 4.34 1.28
CA VAL A 13 1.48 5.54 2.11
C VAL A 13 0.19 5.75 2.92
N GLN A 14 0.33 5.89 4.23
CA GLN A 14 -0.74 6.26 5.16
C GLN A 14 -0.57 7.73 5.54
N ASN A 15 -1.56 8.56 5.20
CA ASN A 15 -1.53 10.01 5.43
C ASN A 15 -1.44 10.37 6.93
N PRO A 16 -1.00 11.59 7.28
CA PRO A 16 -0.78 12.03 8.66
C PRO A 16 -1.99 11.93 9.60
N GLY A 17 -3.22 11.86 9.07
CA GLY A 17 -4.45 11.68 9.86
C GLY A 17 -4.79 10.21 10.19
N GLN A 18 -4.00 9.24 9.73
CA GLN A 18 -4.24 7.82 10.02
C GLN A 18 -3.57 7.38 11.33
N LYS A 19 -3.99 6.23 11.86
CA LYS A 19 -3.50 5.70 13.15
C LYS A 19 -1.98 5.47 13.17
N ARG A 20 -1.39 5.09 12.03
CA ARG A 20 0.05 4.86 11.88
C ARG A 20 0.54 5.47 10.56
N PRO A 21 0.76 6.79 10.54
CA PRO A 21 1.15 7.48 9.30
C PRO A 21 2.53 7.00 8.85
N THR A 22 2.67 6.82 7.54
CA THR A 22 3.92 6.39 6.89
C THR A 22 4.45 7.42 5.90
N GLY A 23 3.74 8.55 5.75
CA GLY A 23 4.13 9.66 4.90
C GLY A 23 2.94 10.56 4.56
N VAL A 24 3.06 11.26 3.44
CA VAL A 24 2.03 12.17 2.93
C VAL A 24 1.83 11.98 1.44
N HIS A 25 0.59 12.05 1.00
CA HIS A 25 0.26 12.08 -0.42
C HIS A 25 0.33 13.50 -0.98
N VAL A 26 0.87 13.61 -2.19
CA VAL A 26 0.91 14.84 -2.98
C VAL A 26 0.45 14.59 -4.41
N ASN A 27 -0.20 15.59 -4.99
CA ASN A 27 -0.43 15.67 -6.42
C ASN A 27 0.89 15.99 -7.14
N ALA A 28 1.43 15.00 -7.84
CA ALA A 28 2.71 15.20 -8.54
C ALA A 28 2.58 16.06 -9.80
N ARG A 29 1.36 16.40 -10.22
CA ARG A 29 1.10 17.30 -11.35
C ARG A 29 0.87 18.74 -10.91
N ASP A 30 0.83 19.03 -9.60
CA ASP A 30 0.81 20.40 -9.08
C ASP A 30 2.15 20.70 -8.39
N PRO A 31 2.98 21.60 -8.97
CA PRO A 31 4.25 21.99 -8.38
C PRO A 31 4.13 22.55 -6.96
N ARG A 32 3.00 23.21 -6.63
CA ARG A 32 2.77 23.77 -5.29
C ARG A 32 2.53 22.68 -4.26
N ASP A 33 1.83 21.62 -4.66
CA ASP A 33 1.53 20.50 -3.79
C ASP A 33 2.80 19.64 -3.55
N LEU A 34 3.65 19.49 -4.58
CA LEU A 34 4.98 18.92 -4.41
C LEU A 34 5.84 19.73 -3.42
N ALA A 35 5.89 21.06 -3.59
CA ALA A 35 6.63 21.94 -2.69
C ALA A 35 6.11 21.85 -1.26
N TRP A 36 4.78 21.79 -1.09
CA TRP A 36 4.15 21.60 0.22
C TRP A 36 4.56 20.26 0.86
N GLY A 37 4.53 19.15 0.12
CA GLY A 37 4.92 17.85 0.66
C GLY A 37 6.39 17.78 1.10
N ILE A 38 7.29 18.37 0.32
CA ILE A 38 8.72 18.46 0.68
C ILE A 38 8.89 19.30 1.95
N ASN A 39 8.28 20.49 1.99
CA ASN A 39 8.35 21.36 3.17
C ASN A 39 7.73 20.68 4.40
N ASN A 40 6.65 19.92 4.23
CA ASN A 40 5.99 19.20 5.32
C ASN A 40 6.87 18.10 5.92
N ALA A 41 7.61 17.38 5.08
CA ALA A 41 8.58 16.37 5.52
C ALA A 41 9.80 17.02 6.22
N LEU A 42 10.26 18.17 5.74
CA LEU A 42 11.42 18.86 6.33
C LEU A 42 11.10 19.70 7.57
N ALA A 43 9.83 20.06 7.78
CA ALA A 43 9.42 20.87 8.92
C ALA A 43 9.61 20.18 10.27
N ASP A 44 9.62 18.85 10.28
CA ASP A 44 9.78 18.03 11.49
C ASP A 44 10.50 16.72 11.14
N LEU A 45 11.80 16.68 11.44
CA LEU A 45 12.66 15.54 11.12
C LEU A 45 12.38 14.32 12.01
N GLU A 46 11.94 14.52 13.25
CA GLU A 46 11.60 13.42 14.16
C GLU A 46 10.35 12.71 13.65
N ARG A 47 9.30 13.46 13.33
CA ARG A 47 8.09 12.92 12.69
C ARG A 47 8.40 12.20 11.37
N SER A 48 9.29 12.75 10.54
CA SER A 48 9.70 12.11 9.30
C SER A 48 10.45 10.79 9.53
N GLN A 49 11.23 10.69 10.60
CA GLN A 49 11.85 9.42 11.00
C GLN A 49 10.80 8.41 11.48
N GLU A 50 9.82 8.83 12.28
CA GLU A 50 8.71 7.98 12.71
C GLU A 50 7.92 7.43 11.51
N TRP A 51 7.62 8.28 10.52
CA TRP A 51 6.98 7.84 9.28
C TRP A 51 7.79 6.77 8.55
N GLY A 52 9.11 6.93 8.46
CA GLY A 52 10.00 5.93 7.89
C GLY A 52 9.99 4.61 8.65
N GLN A 53 9.97 4.65 9.99
CA GLN A 53 9.89 3.45 10.84
C GLN A 53 8.54 2.73 10.65
N ASN A 54 7.44 3.47 10.64
CA ASN A 54 6.09 2.94 10.40
C ASN A 54 6.00 2.32 8.99
N ALA A 55 6.55 3.00 7.98
CA ALA A 55 6.60 2.50 6.60
C ALA A 55 7.34 1.15 6.54
N ARG A 56 8.52 1.08 7.16
CA ARG A 56 9.32 -0.16 7.21
C ARG A 56 8.59 -1.29 7.92
N ALA A 57 7.94 -1.01 9.05
CA ALA A 57 7.15 -2.00 9.77
C ALA A 57 6.03 -2.57 8.89
N ARG A 58 5.28 -1.70 8.20
CA ARG A 58 4.21 -2.08 7.28
C ARG A 58 4.70 -2.93 6.09
N ILE A 59 5.86 -2.59 5.52
CA ILE A 59 6.46 -3.37 4.43
C ILE A 59 6.76 -4.81 4.87
N LEU A 60 7.34 -4.97 6.07
CA LEU A 60 7.65 -6.28 6.62
C LEU A 60 6.39 -7.09 6.99
N GLU A 61 5.30 -6.41 7.33
CA GLU A 61 4.04 -7.06 7.70
C GLU A 61 3.24 -7.55 6.49
N PHE A 62 3.21 -6.78 5.39
CA PHE A 62 2.26 -7.06 4.30
C PHE A 62 2.89 -7.26 2.92
N PHE A 63 4.10 -6.72 2.70
CA PHE A 63 4.68 -6.59 1.36
C PHE A 63 5.92 -7.47 1.17
N THR A 64 6.03 -8.56 1.95
CA THR A 64 7.12 -9.52 1.80
C THR A 64 6.80 -10.58 0.74
N TRP A 65 7.84 -11.21 0.18
CA TRP A 65 7.68 -12.31 -0.76
C TRP A 65 6.80 -13.46 -0.24
N PRO A 66 6.98 -13.95 1.01
CA PRO A 66 6.08 -14.94 1.58
C PRO A 66 4.62 -14.49 1.63
N CYS A 67 4.33 -13.25 2.05
CA CYS A 67 2.97 -12.71 2.07
C CYS A 67 2.36 -12.69 0.66
N ALA A 68 3.13 -12.22 -0.33
CA ALA A 68 2.67 -12.19 -1.72
C ALA A 68 2.39 -13.61 -2.27
N ALA A 69 3.28 -14.56 -2.02
CA ALA A 69 3.12 -15.94 -2.46
C ALA A 69 1.92 -16.61 -1.79
N GLN A 70 1.74 -16.40 -0.48
CA GLN A 70 0.60 -16.93 0.27
C GLN A 70 -0.73 -16.35 -0.24
N ARG A 71 -0.81 -15.02 -0.40
CA ARG A 71 -2.01 -14.35 -0.94
C ARG A 71 -2.36 -14.85 -2.34
N THR A 72 -1.34 -15.08 -3.16
CA THR A 72 -1.52 -15.66 -4.50
C THR A 72 -2.09 -17.07 -4.39
N LEU A 73 -1.50 -17.93 -3.56
CA LEU A 73 -1.96 -19.31 -3.37
C LEU A 73 -3.41 -19.38 -2.84
N GLU A 74 -3.78 -18.48 -1.92
CA GLU A 74 -5.17 -18.35 -1.42
C GLU A 74 -6.15 -18.12 -2.57
N ILE A 75 -5.86 -17.17 -3.47
CA ILE A 75 -6.71 -16.90 -4.64
C ILE A 75 -6.83 -18.12 -5.55
N TYR A 76 -5.72 -18.82 -5.82
CA TYR A 76 -5.75 -20.03 -6.64
C TYR A 76 -6.59 -21.15 -6.01
N ARG A 77 -6.54 -21.32 -4.68
CA ARG A 77 -7.38 -22.28 -3.96
C ARG A 77 -8.85 -21.91 -4.02
N GLU A 78 -9.18 -20.64 -3.78
CA GLU A 78 -10.57 -20.15 -3.88
C GLU A 78 -11.16 -20.44 -5.25
N VAL A 79 -10.41 -20.23 -6.34
CA VAL A 79 -10.89 -20.54 -7.70
C VAL A 79 -11.03 -22.04 -7.90
N ALA A 80 -10.03 -22.84 -7.52
CA ALA A 80 -10.07 -24.29 -7.70
C ALA A 80 -11.19 -24.98 -6.90
N ASP A 81 -11.47 -24.50 -5.68
CA ASP A 81 -12.53 -25.02 -4.82
C ASP A 81 -13.93 -24.62 -5.34
N ASN A 82 -14.06 -23.43 -5.95
CA ASN A 82 -15.31 -22.98 -6.58
C ASN A 82 -15.60 -23.73 -7.89
N ASP A 83 -14.58 -24.07 -8.69
CA ASP A 83 -14.75 -24.90 -9.90
C ASP A 83 -15.23 -26.32 -9.56
N GLY A 84 -14.78 -26.89 -8.43
CA GLY A 84 -15.25 -28.18 -7.93
C GLY A 84 -16.73 -28.18 -7.48
N ALA A 85 -17.22 -27.05 -6.97
CA ALA A 85 -18.63 -26.90 -6.56
C ALA A 85 -19.58 -26.73 -7.77
N GLU A 86 -19.10 -26.19 -8.90
CA GLU A 86 -19.88 -26.07 -10.13
C GLU A 86 -19.98 -27.38 -10.94
N GLU A 87 -19.05 -28.33 -10.71
CA GLU A 87 -19.09 -29.68 -11.29
C GLU A 87 -20.07 -30.61 -10.54
N GLU A 88 -20.14 -30.53 -9.20
CA GLU A 88 -21.06 -31.36 -8.40
C GLU A 88 -22.54 -30.97 -8.60
N CYS A 89 -22.84 -29.70 -8.92
CA CYS A 89 -24.19 -29.24 -9.23
C CYS A 89 -24.66 -29.61 -10.66
N ARG A 90 -23.77 -30.22 -11.47
CA ARG A 90 -24.03 -30.68 -12.84
C ARG A 90 -24.17 -32.20 -12.98
N SER A 91 -24.03 -32.95 -11.88
CA SER A 91 -24.24 -34.41 -11.80
C SER A 91 -25.56 -34.78 -11.14
#